data_AF-A0A0A9CTT9-F1
#
_entry.id   AF-A0A0A9CTT9-F1
#
_cell.length_a   1.000
_cell.length_b   1.000
_cell.length_c   1.000
_cell.angle_alpha   90.00
_cell.angle_beta   90.00
_cell.angle_gamma   90.00
#
_symmetry.space_group_name_H-M   'P 1'
#
loop_
_entity.id
_entity.type
_entity.pdbx_description
1 polymer ?
#
loop_
_entity_poly.entity_id
_entity_poly.type
_entity_poly.pdbx_seq_one_letter_code
_entity_poly.pdbx_strand_id
1 'polypeptide(L)'
;MFIFNHGLTHCLQGNSYIASKIPPQPLEIWAYEGSPFCKLAREVLVELELPHLLHSCARGSPRRQAFFKEKGLFQVPYLEDPNTGVKMFESAEIIEYLKTTYSLYSS
;
A
#
# COMPACT_ATOMS: atom_id res chain seq x y z
N MET A 1 9.71 23.19 14.52
CA MET A 1 9.79 22.28 15.68
C MET A 1 8.43 22.30 16.35
N PHE A 2 7.53 21.38 15.99
CA PHE A 2 6.24 21.28 16.68
C PHE A 2 6.11 19.87 17.24
N ILE A 3 6.15 19.82 18.56
CA ILE A 3 5.83 18.68 19.40
C ILE A 3 4.33 18.78 19.68
N PHE A 4 3.56 17.70 19.53
CA PHE A 4 2.33 17.55 20.30
C PHE A 4 2.13 16.09 20.75
N ASN A 5 1.74 15.98 22.01
CA ASN A 5 1.51 14.80 22.81
C ASN A 5 0.06 14.89 23.32
N HIS A 6 -0.71 13.79 23.26
CA HIS A 6 -1.80 13.35 24.15
C HIS A 6 -3.02 12.69 23.46
N GLY A 7 -3.34 11.46 23.91
CA GLY A 7 -4.62 11.17 24.57
C GLY A 7 -5.86 10.80 23.74
N LEU A 8 -6.07 9.48 23.55
CA LEU A 8 -7.32 8.69 23.50
C LEU A 8 -8.68 9.40 23.28
N THR A 9 -9.42 9.02 22.23
CA THR A 9 -10.65 8.18 22.25
C THR A 9 -11.46 8.34 20.95
N HIS A 10 -12.10 7.24 20.53
CA HIS A 10 -12.91 7.04 19.31
C HIS A 10 -13.56 8.29 18.70
N CYS A 11 -12.99 8.74 17.58
CA CYS A 11 -13.62 9.63 16.60
C CYS A 11 -13.36 9.04 15.20
N LEU A 12 -14.35 9.15 14.32
CA LEU A 12 -14.31 8.81 12.89
C LEU A 12 -12.92 9.08 12.32
N GLN A 13 -12.24 8.06 11.74
CA GLN A 13 -10.83 8.09 11.31
C GLN A 13 -10.57 9.14 10.22
N GLY A 14 -10.56 10.41 10.64
CA GLY A 14 -10.01 11.53 9.91
C GLY A 14 -8.56 11.67 10.32
N ASN A 15 -7.67 11.40 9.36
CA ASN A 15 -6.24 11.70 9.38
C ASN A 15 -5.40 11.05 10.51
N SER A 16 -5.48 9.73 10.67
CA SER A 16 -4.39 8.99 11.32
C SER A 16 -3.23 8.85 10.34
N TYR A 17 -2.18 9.65 10.53
CA TYR A 17 -0.89 9.46 9.87
C TYR A 17 0.03 8.68 10.82
N ILE A 18 0.78 7.73 10.27
CA ILE A 18 1.76 6.92 11.01
C ILE A 18 3.14 7.41 10.58
N ALA A 19 3.96 7.81 11.55
CA ALA A 19 5.34 8.19 11.27
C ALA A 19 6.06 7.04 10.55
N SER A 20 6.62 7.32 9.38
CA SER A 20 7.21 6.31 8.50
C SER A 20 8.60 6.70 8.00
N LYS A 21 9.36 5.70 7.56
CA LYS A 21 10.60 5.88 6.80
C LYS A 21 10.23 6.11 5.34
N ILE A 22 10.56 7.28 4.80
CA ILE A 22 10.26 7.60 3.41
C ILE A 22 11.21 6.81 2.48
N PRO A 23 10.69 5.98 1.58
CA PRO A 23 11.51 5.23 0.63
C PRO A 23 12.14 6.17 -0.41
N PRO A 24 13.39 5.92 -0.85
CA PRO A 24 14.04 6.72 -1.91
C PRO A 24 13.32 6.67 -3.27
N GLN A 25 12.71 5.53 -3.61
CA GLN A 25 11.94 5.33 -4.83
C GLN A 25 10.48 5.00 -4.50
N PRO A 26 9.51 5.48 -5.30
CA PRO A 26 8.10 5.18 -5.06
C PRO A 26 7.82 3.68 -5.20
N LEU A 27 6.96 3.14 -4.34
CA LEU A 27 6.49 1.76 -4.43
C LEU A 27 5.52 1.63 -5.61
N GLU A 28 5.45 0.46 -6.23
CA GLU A 28 4.49 0.20 -7.29
C GLU A 28 3.39 -0.72 -6.78
N ILE A 29 2.13 -0.33 -6.99
CA ILE A 29 0.96 -1.12 -6.58
C ILE A 29 0.01 -1.33 -7.76
N TRP A 30 -0.26 -2.59 -8.08
CA TRP A 30 -1.26 -2.99 -9.06
C TRP A 30 -2.56 -3.29 -8.32
N ALA A 31 -3.60 -2.51 -8.62
CA ALA A 31 -4.85 -2.57 -7.87
C ALA A 31 -6.06 -2.32 -8.74
N TYR A 32 -7.20 -2.83 -8.27
CA TYR A 32 -8.52 -2.57 -8.84
C TYR A 32 -9.36 -1.82 -7.81
N GLU A 33 -9.85 -0.62 -8.17
CA GLU A 33 -10.58 0.26 -7.25
C GLU A 33 -11.82 -0.37 -6.63
N GLY A 34 -12.50 -1.25 -7.37
CA GLY A 34 -13.69 -1.97 -6.87
C GLY A 34 -13.38 -3.14 -5.92
N SER A 35 -12.11 -3.43 -5.63
CA SER A 35 -11.72 -4.53 -4.73
C SER A 35 -11.54 -4.03 -3.29
N PRO A 36 -12.24 -4.63 -2.29
CA PRO A 36 -12.04 -4.27 -0.88
C PRO A 36 -10.62 -4.56 -0.40
N PHE A 37 -9.96 -5.60 -0.92
CA PHE A 37 -8.57 -5.93 -0.57
C PHE A 37 -7.57 -4.87 -1.07
N CYS A 38 -7.80 -4.34 -2.27
CA CYS A 38 -6.99 -3.24 -2.81
C CYS A 38 -7.24 -1.93 -2.06
N LYS A 39 -8.45 -1.71 -1.52
CA LYS A 39 -8.73 -0.57 -0.65
C LYS A 39 -7.87 -0.63 0.61
N LEU A 40 -7.83 -1.76 1.30
CA LEU A 40 -7.05 -1.92 2.54
C LEU A 40 -5.56 -1.65 2.35
N ALA A 41 -4.95 -2.22 1.29
CA ALA A 41 -3.54 -1.98 0.99
C ALA A 41 -3.24 -0.49 0.68
N ARG A 42 -4.14 0.18 -0.06
CA ARG A 42 -4.01 1.62 -0.36
C ARG A 42 -4.21 2.49 0.88
N GLU A 43 -5.13 2.13 1.78
CA GLU A 43 -5.31 2.86 3.04
C GLU A 43 -4.00 2.85 3.84
N VAL A 44 -3.33 1.70 3.95
CA VAL A 44 -2.04 1.61 4.66
C VAL A 44 -0.92 2.40 3.97
N LEU A 45 -0.85 2.38 2.63
CA LEU A 45 0.11 3.21 1.89
C LEU A 45 -0.11 4.71 2.17
N VAL A 46 -1.37 5.15 2.24
CA VAL A 46 -1.75 6.54 2.52
C VAL A 46 -1.52 6.91 3.99
N GLU A 47 -1.88 6.03 4.93
CA GLU A 47 -1.65 6.23 6.38
C GLU A 47 -0.15 6.37 6.70
N LEU A 48 0.70 5.62 6.00
CA LEU A 48 2.17 5.71 6.11
C LEU A 48 2.76 6.82 5.23
N GLU A 49 1.94 7.57 4.49
CA GLU A 49 2.36 8.62 3.55
C GLU A 49 3.45 8.16 2.56
N LEU A 50 3.38 6.89 2.14
CA LEU A 50 4.39 6.32 1.25
C LEU A 50 4.15 6.75 -0.20
N PRO A 51 5.17 7.33 -0.88
CA PRO A 51 5.06 7.65 -2.29
C PRO A 51 4.88 6.35 -3.08
N HIS A 52 3.84 6.29 -3.92
CA HIS A 52 3.54 5.09 -4.70
C HIS A 52 2.93 5.40 -6.07
N LEU A 53 3.19 4.52 -7.04
CA LEU A 53 2.58 4.50 -8.35
C LEU A 53 1.45 3.47 -8.37
N LEU A 54 0.22 3.95 -8.58
CA LEU A 54 -0.95 3.10 -8.69
C LEU A 54 -1.20 2.68 -10.15
N HIS A 55 -0.96 1.40 -10.43
CA HIS A 55 -1.30 0.76 -11.69
C HIS A 55 -2.73 0.20 -11.65
N SER A 56 -3.69 0.99 -12.12
CA SER A 56 -5.09 0.54 -12.17
C SER A 56 -5.29 -0.63 -13.14
N CYS A 57 -5.82 -1.74 -12.62
CA CYS A 57 -6.15 -2.96 -13.34
C CYS A 57 -7.68 -3.16 -13.44
N ALA A 58 -8.42 -2.10 -13.78
CA ALA A 58 -9.86 -2.17 -13.99
C ALA A 58 -10.29 -3.28 -14.97
N ARG A 59 -11.50 -3.82 -14.78
CA ARG A 59 -12.06 -4.84 -15.67
C ARG A 59 -12.07 -4.31 -17.12
N GLY A 60 -11.55 -5.12 -18.04
CA GLY A 60 -11.45 -4.76 -19.46
C GLY A 60 -10.26 -3.86 -19.83
N SER A 61 -9.44 -3.39 -18.87
CA SER A 61 -8.32 -2.52 -19.21
C SER A 61 -7.19 -3.27 -19.94
N PRO A 62 -6.46 -2.61 -20.86
CA PRO A 62 -5.27 -3.19 -21.48
C PRO A 62 -4.19 -3.56 -20.46
N ARG A 63 -4.06 -2.78 -19.37
CA ARG A 63 -3.12 -3.06 -18.27
C ARG A 63 -3.45 -4.38 -17.57
N ARG A 64 -4.73 -4.69 -17.35
CA ARG A 64 -5.15 -5.97 -16.77
C ARG A 64 -4.69 -7.14 -17.63
N GLN A 65 -4.79 -7.00 -18.96
CA GLN A 65 -4.34 -8.04 -19.89
C GLN A 65 -2.81 -8.18 -19.91
N ALA A 66 -2.07 -7.05 -19.91
CA ALA A 66 -0.61 -7.07 -19.82
C ALA A 66 -0.14 -7.73 -18.52
N PHE A 67 -0.74 -7.37 -17.39
CA PHE A 67 -0.45 -7.97 -16.09
C PHE A 67 -0.73 -9.47 -16.07
N PHE A 68 -1.87 -9.90 -16.62
CA PHE A 68 -2.21 -11.32 -16.73
C PHE A 68 -1.22 -12.10 -17.62
N LYS A 69 -0.78 -11.51 -18.73
CA LYS A 69 0.22 -12.12 -19.62
C LYS A 69 1.57 -12.30 -18.93
N GLU A 70 1.96 -11.33 -18.11
CA GLU A 70 3.25 -11.38 -17.39
C GLU A 70 3.23 -12.33 -16.20
N LYS A 71 2.19 -12.26 -15.36
CA LYS A 71 2.13 -13.02 -14.09
C LYS A 71 1.38 -14.35 -14.22
N GLY A 72 0.74 -14.63 -15.35
CA GLY A 72 -0.04 -15.84 -15.61
C GLY A 72 -1.36 -15.95 -14.83
N LEU A 73 -1.55 -15.13 -13.79
CA LEU A 73 -2.72 -15.10 -12.92
C LEU A 73 -3.12 -13.64 -12.67
N PHE A 74 -4.43 -13.37 -12.67
CA PHE A 74 -4.94 -12.07 -12.30
C PHE A 74 -5.34 -12.09 -10.83
N GLN A 75 -4.41 -11.71 -9.97
CA GLN A 75 -4.63 -11.52 -8.54
C GLN A 75 -4.15 -10.12 -8.14
N VAL A 76 -4.98 -9.41 -7.38
CA VAL A 76 -4.68 -8.06 -6.87
C VAL A 76 -5.18 -7.95 -5.43
N PRO A 77 -4.56 -7.12 -4.57
CA PRO A 77 -3.42 -6.25 -4.85
C PRO A 77 -2.11 -7.03 -5.08
N TYR A 78 -1.19 -6.40 -5.80
CA TYR A 78 0.19 -6.85 -5.97
C TYR A 78 1.11 -5.66 -5.76
N LEU A 79 2.18 -5.86 -4.98
CA LEU A 79 3.15 -4.82 -4.60
C LEU A 79 4.51 -5.17 -5.19
N GLU A 80 5.18 -4.17 -5.76
CA GLU A 80 6.62 -4.22 -6.04
C GLU A 80 7.30 -3.05 -5.32
N ASP A 81 8.30 -3.38 -4.53
CA ASP A 81 9.13 -2.40 -3.84
C ASP A 81 10.54 -2.41 -4.44
N PRO A 82 10.91 -1.39 -5.25
CA PRO A 82 12.22 -1.31 -5.88
C PRO A 82 13.34 -1.01 -4.85
N ASN A 83 13.01 -0.60 -3.63
CA ASN A 83 13.99 -0.27 -2.60
C ASN A 83 14.53 -1.52 -1.89
N THR A 84 13.73 -2.59 -1.82
CA THR A 84 14.10 -3.87 -1.19
C THR A 84 14.15 -5.03 -2.18
N GLY A 85 13.61 -4.87 -3.39
CA GLY A 85 13.46 -5.93 -4.38
C GLY A 85 12.26 -6.84 -4.15
N VAL A 86 11.44 -6.55 -3.15
CA VAL A 86 10.27 -7.35 -2.77
C VAL A 86 9.18 -7.26 -3.82
N LYS A 87 8.56 -8.41 -4.12
CA LYS A 87 7.43 -8.55 -5.03
C LYS A 87 6.45 -9.55 -4.41
N MET A 88 5.22 -9.13 -4.11
CA MET A 88 4.28 -9.98 -3.36
C MET A 88 2.81 -9.73 -3.69
N PHE A 89 2.00 -10.78 -3.51
CA PHE A 89 0.54 -10.73 -3.52
C PHE A 89 0.01 -10.72 -2.07
N GLU A 90 -1.29 -10.96 -1.91
CA GLU A 90 -2.00 -11.07 -0.63
C GLU A 90 -2.06 -9.76 0.16
N SER A 91 -3.26 -9.17 0.26
CA SER A 91 -3.42 -7.86 0.91
C SER A 91 -2.98 -7.85 2.37
N ALA A 92 -3.16 -8.97 3.10
CA ALA A 92 -2.75 -9.07 4.49
C ALA A 92 -1.22 -9.02 4.63
N GLU A 93 -0.51 -9.80 3.82
CA GLU A 93 0.96 -9.82 3.80
C GLU A 93 1.54 -8.48 3.34
N ILE A 94 0.93 -7.85 2.33
CA ILE A 94 1.31 -6.49 1.89
C ILE A 94 1.18 -5.49 3.04
N ILE A 95 0.07 -5.52 3.78
CA ILE A 95 -0.16 -4.60 4.90
C ILE A 95 0.86 -4.82 6.01
N GLU A 96 1.11 -6.07 6.38
CA GLU A 96 2.12 -6.43 7.38
C GLU A 96 3.52 -5.99 6.94
N TYR A 97 3.88 -6.26 5.69
CA TYR A 97 5.14 -5.85 5.11
C TYR A 97 5.35 -4.33 5.17
N LEU A 98 4.36 -3.54 4.74
CA LEU A 98 4.44 -2.08 4.74
C LEU A 98 4.63 -1.54 6.16
N LYS A 99 3.88 -2.07 7.12
CA LYS A 99 3.99 -1.67 8.54
C LYS A 99 5.35 -2.03 9.12
N THR A 100 5.80 -3.28 8.95
CA THR A 100 7.08 -3.74 9.50
C THR A 100 8.28 -3.04 8.87
N THR A 101 8.22 -2.76 7.56
CA THR A 101 9.35 -2.19 6.81
C THR A 101 9.46 -0.68 7.02
N TYR A 102 8.33 0.02 6.95
CA TYR A 102 8.32 1.48 6.87
C TYR A 102 7.77 2.17 8.10
N SER A 103 7.01 1.53 8.98
CA SER A 103 6.59 2.19 10.21
C SER A 103 7.78 2.44 11.13
N LEU A 104 7.78 3.58 11.83
CA LEU A 104 8.72 3.87 12.90
C LEU A 104 8.29 3.30 14.25
N TYR A 105 7.06 2.76 14.33
CA TYR A 105 6.56 2.09 15.52
C TYR A 105 6.60 0.58 15.33
N SER A 106 7.24 -0.11 16.28
CA SER A 106 7.15 -1.56 16.39
C SER A 106 5.71 -1.91 16.76
N SER A 107 5.01 -2.62 15.87
CA SER A 107 3.71 -3.24 16.17
C SER A 107 3.91 -4.56 16.91
#